data_AF-A0A6L5EKH1-F1
#
_entry.id   AF-A0A6L5EKH1-F1
#
_cell.length_a   1.000
_cell.length_b   1.000
_cell.length_c   1.000
_cell.angle_alpha   90.00
_cell.angle_beta   90.00
_cell.angle_gamma   90.00
#
_symmetry.space_group_name_H-M   'P 1'
#
loop_
_entity.id
_entity.type
_entity.pdbx_description
1 polymer ?
#
loop_
_entity_poly.entity_id
_entity_poly.type
_entity_poly.pdbx_seq_one_letter_code
_entity_poly.pdbx_strand_id
1 'polypeptide(L)'
;DGFVSQGFDDHTKLFFPQAGSVFTPPEVTDEGINWGEGVRPATRDYTPLYDAERHELAYDFYIHDGGIASRWALEANIGDKLVIGGPRGSLVVPEDYAWQLYVCDESGMPALRRRLLGLRQLPVTPQVTA
;
A
#
# COMPACT_ATOMS: atom_id res chain seq x y z
N ASP A 1 -15.04 3.95 -9.14
CA ASP A 1 -13.86 4.54 -9.79
C ASP A 1 -13.07 5.34 -8.78
N GLY A 2 -11.74 5.20 -8.71
CA GLY A 2 -10.94 6.10 -7.87
C GLY A 2 -9.63 5.59 -7.30
N PHE A 3 -9.37 4.27 -7.33
CA PHE A 3 -8.08 3.71 -6.92
C PHE A 3 -7.50 2.84 -8.03
N VAL A 4 -6.34 3.23 -8.55
CA VAL A 4 -5.62 2.48 -9.59
C VAL A 4 -4.31 1.99 -9.00
N SER A 5 -4.11 0.68 -9.02
CA SER A 5 -2.87 0.07 -8.56
C SER A 5 -2.58 -1.18 -9.39
N GLN A 6 -1.91 -0.98 -10.52
CA GLN A 6 -1.66 -2.01 -11.53
C GLN A 6 -0.44 -2.88 -11.23
N GLY A 7 0.57 -2.32 -10.54
CA GLY A 7 1.77 -3.06 -10.15
C GLY A 7 1.50 -3.86 -8.89
N PHE A 8 1.88 -5.14 -8.87
CA PHE A 8 1.73 -5.99 -7.68
C PHE A 8 2.53 -5.46 -6.48
N ASP A 9 3.62 -4.74 -6.77
CA ASP A 9 4.55 -4.11 -5.84
C ASP A 9 4.27 -2.61 -5.64
N ASP A 10 3.15 -2.09 -6.17
CA ASP A 10 2.75 -0.71 -5.91
C ASP A 10 2.71 -0.45 -4.40
N HIS A 11 3.04 0.79 -4.04
CA HIS A 11 2.98 1.25 -2.67
C HIS A 11 2.23 2.57 -2.58
N THR A 12 1.63 2.79 -1.41
CA THR A 12 1.02 4.06 -1.01
C THR A 12 1.74 4.57 0.22
N LYS A 13 1.73 5.89 0.42
CA LYS A 13 2.20 6.52 1.65
C LYS A 13 1.07 6.56 2.67
N LEU A 14 1.29 5.93 3.82
CA LEU A 14 0.48 6.11 5.01
C LEU A 14 1.06 7.24 5.85
N PHE A 15 0.22 8.17 6.31
CA PHE A 15 0.63 9.33 7.10
C PHE A 15 0.25 9.14 8.58
N PHE A 16 1.23 9.25 9.47
CA PHE A 16 1.09 9.04 10.92
C PHE A 16 1.35 10.36 11.67
N PRO A 17 0.31 11.20 11.87
CA PRO A 17 0.43 12.41 12.68
C PRO A 17 0.75 12.08 14.13
N GLN A 18 1.36 13.04 14.84
CA GLN A 18 1.55 12.91 16.28
C GLN A 18 0.18 12.87 16.98
N ALA A 19 0.08 12.11 18.07
CA ALA A 19 -1.14 12.03 18.85
C ALA A 19 -1.60 13.44 19.27
N GLY A 20 -2.88 13.75 19.05
CA GLY A 20 -3.46 15.07 19.34
C GLY A 20 -3.19 16.14 18.27
N SER A 21 -2.41 15.86 17.23
CA SER A 21 -2.23 16.77 16.09
C SER A 21 -3.24 16.50 14.98
N VAL A 22 -3.71 17.58 14.34
CA VAL A 22 -4.56 17.49 13.15
C VAL A 22 -3.64 17.49 11.93
N PHE A 23 -3.81 16.51 11.05
CA PHE A 23 -3.18 16.50 9.73
C PHE A 23 -4.20 16.78 8.65
N THR A 24 -4.00 17.87 7.92
CA THR A 24 -4.75 18.18 6.70
C THR A 24 -4.02 17.54 5.53
N PRO A 25 -4.65 16.62 4.78
CA PRO A 25 -4.06 16.05 3.58
C PRO A 25 -3.67 17.15 2.58
N PRO A 26 -2.58 17.00 1.83
CA PRO A 26 -2.21 17.97 0.81
C PRO A 26 -3.22 17.99 -0.33
N GLU A 27 -3.31 19.13 -1.01
CA GLU A 27 -4.12 19.29 -2.21
C GLU A 27 -3.27 18.95 -3.45
N VAL A 28 -3.80 18.16 -4.37
CA VAL A 28 -3.17 17.87 -5.66
C VAL A 28 -3.71 18.87 -6.67
N THR A 29 -2.84 19.72 -7.21
CA THR A 29 -3.15 20.74 -8.21
C THR A 29 -2.40 20.46 -9.51
N ASP A 30 -2.75 21.18 -10.58
CA ASP A 30 -2.06 21.08 -11.88
C ASP A 30 -0.58 21.49 -11.81
N GLU A 31 -0.21 22.29 -10.81
CA GLU A 31 1.15 22.79 -10.58
C GLU A 31 1.98 21.87 -9.65
N GLY A 32 1.33 20.86 -9.06
CA GLY A 32 1.94 19.89 -8.17
C GLY A 32 1.17 19.70 -6.87
N ILE A 33 1.86 19.22 -5.83
CA ILE A 33 1.24 18.94 -4.53
C ILE A 33 1.41 20.16 -3.63
N ASN A 34 0.31 20.81 -3.29
CA ASN A 34 0.27 21.86 -2.28
C ASN A 34 0.17 21.23 -0.88
N TRP A 35 1.25 21.34 -0.11
CA TRP A 35 1.33 20.75 1.22
C TRP A 35 0.71 21.62 2.32
N GLY A 36 0.28 22.84 2.00
CA GLY A 36 -0.19 23.80 2.98
C GLY A 36 0.88 24.15 4.03
N GLU A 37 0.42 24.66 5.16
CA GLU A 37 1.26 24.96 6.32
C GLU A 37 1.24 23.81 7.33
N GLY A 38 2.31 23.69 8.13
CA GLY A 38 2.41 22.72 9.21
C GLY A 38 3.53 21.68 9.02
N VAL A 39 3.70 20.83 10.03
CA VAL A 39 4.73 19.78 10.03
C VAL A 39 4.23 18.57 9.28
N ARG A 40 4.99 18.12 8.28
CA ARG A 40 4.68 16.87 7.59
C ARG A 40 4.79 15.69 8.58
N PRO A 41 3.74 14.88 8.73
CA PRO A 41 3.79 13.75 9.64
C PRO A 41 4.77 12.69 9.12
N ALA A 42 5.17 11.78 10.00
CA ALA A 42 5.98 10.65 9.58
C ALA A 42 5.17 9.78 8.61
N THR A 43 5.83 9.25 7.58
CA THR A 43 5.18 8.40 6.58
C THR A 43 5.82 7.03 6.51
N ARG A 44 5.05 6.03 6.09
CA ARG A 44 5.56 4.69 5.73
C ARG A 44 4.92 4.22 4.44
N ASP A 45 5.69 3.49 3.66
CA ASP A 45 5.21 2.88 2.41
C ASP A 45 4.57 1.53 2.73
N TYR A 46 3.36 1.33 2.23
CA TYR A 46 2.60 0.08 2.38
C TYR A 46 1.97 -0.33 1.05
N THR A 47 1.97 -1.63 0.79
CA THR A 47 1.31 -2.21 -0.37
C THR A 47 -0.22 -2.18 -0.20
N PRO A 48 -0.97 -1.56 -1.12
CA PRO A 48 -2.42 -1.52 -1.05
C PRO A 48 -3.06 -2.84 -1.48
N LEU A 49 -3.99 -3.36 -0.69
CA LEU A 49 -4.86 -4.49 -1.04
C LEU A 49 -6.27 -3.95 -1.31
N TYR A 50 -6.56 -3.61 -2.57
CA TYR A 50 -7.84 -3.01 -2.95
C TYR A 50 -8.85 -4.06 -3.43
N ASP A 51 -10.04 -4.03 -2.85
CA ASP A 51 -11.23 -4.76 -3.30
C ASP A 51 -12.18 -3.79 -3.99
N ALA A 52 -12.31 -3.92 -5.31
CA ALA A 52 -13.14 -3.04 -6.12
C ALA A 52 -14.65 -3.31 -5.95
N GLU A 53 -15.07 -4.52 -5.57
CA GLU A 53 -16.48 -4.85 -5.36
C GLU A 53 -16.98 -4.26 -4.04
N ARG A 54 -16.14 -4.31 -3.00
CA ARG A 54 -16.46 -3.79 -1.67
C ARG A 54 -16.08 -2.31 -1.50
N HIS A 55 -15.32 -1.76 -2.45
CA HIS A 55 -14.67 -0.45 -2.32
C HIS A 55 -13.84 -0.33 -1.03
N GLU A 56 -13.15 -1.40 -0.66
CA GLU A 56 -12.33 -1.48 0.55
C GLU A 56 -10.85 -1.46 0.19
N LEU A 57 -10.09 -0.67 0.92
CA LEU A 57 -8.63 -0.65 0.85
C LEU A 57 -8.05 -1.18 2.14
N ALA A 58 -7.35 -2.30 2.05
CA ALA A 58 -6.71 -2.95 3.19
C ALA A 58 -5.19 -2.80 3.15
N TYR A 59 -4.59 -2.84 4.33
CA TYR A 59 -3.15 -2.81 4.56
C TYR A 59 -2.79 -3.84 5.62
N ASP A 60 -1.80 -4.66 5.34
CA ASP A 60 -1.25 -5.62 6.30
C ASP A 60 -0.05 -4.99 7.01
N PHE A 61 -0.06 -5.02 8.35
CA PHE A 61 0.99 -4.46 9.19
C PHE A 61 1.81 -5.57 9.83
N TYR A 62 3.10 -5.63 9.48
CA TYR A 62 4.06 -6.41 10.28
C TYR A 62 4.35 -5.66 11.58
N ILE A 63 4.00 -6.28 12.71
CA ILE A 63 4.15 -5.67 14.04
C ILE A 63 5.55 -5.91 14.57
N HIS A 64 6.23 -4.82 14.90
CA HIS A 64 7.56 -4.85 15.52
C HIS A 64 7.74 -3.71 16.53
N ASP A 65 8.67 -3.90 17.47
CA ASP A 65 8.98 -2.94 18.52
C ASP A 65 9.50 -1.60 17.96
N GLY A 66 9.05 -0.50 18.56
CA GLY A 66 9.48 0.85 18.21
C GLY A 66 8.91 1.42 16.90
N GLY A 67 8.15 0.64 16.12
CA GLY A 67 7.56 1.07 14.85
C GLY A 67 6.36 2.00 15.05
N ILE A 68 6.37 3.18 14.40
CA ILE A 68 5.23 4.11 14.44
C ILE A 68 3.96 3.49 13.83
N ALA A 69 4.10 2.74 12.74
CA ALA A 69 3.00 2.09 12.05
C ALA A 69 2.53 0.85 12.81
N SER A 70 3.46 0.10 13.41
CA SER A 70 3.15 -1.00 14.35
C SER A 70 2.30 -0.51 15.51
N ARG A 71 2.69 0.59 16.15
CA ARG A 71 1.94 1.18 17.27
C ARG A 71 0.54 1.61 16.82
N TRP A 72 0.46 2.35 15.71
CA TRP A 72 -0.83 2.77 15.16
C TRP A 72 -1.74 1.57 14.88
N ALA A 73 -1.23 0.51 14.26
CA ALA A 73 -2.01 -0.68 13.93
C ALA A 73 -2.50 -1.44 15.16
N LEU A 74 -1.70 -1.47 16.24
CA LEU A 74 -2.10 -2.08 17.52
C LEU A 74 -3.16 -1.27 18.26
N GLU A 75 -3.18 0.04 18.08
CA GLU A 75 -4.09 0.97 18.77
C GLU A 75 -5.35 1.31 17.94
N ALA A 76 -5.37 0.97 16.65
CA ALA A 76 -6.43 1.33 15.73
C ALA A 76 -7.79 0.71 16.09
N ASN A 77 -8.83 1.53 16.07
CA ASN A 77 -10.21 1.17 16.31
C ASN A 77 -11.09 1.54 15.10
N ILE A 78 -12.28 0.93 15.04
CA ILE A 78 -13.29 1.32 14.06
C ILE A 78 -13.61 2.82 14.21
N GLY A 79 -13.49 3.56 13.11
CA GLY A 79 -13.70 5.00 13.07
C GLY A 79 -12.41 5.83 13.07
N ASP A 80 -11.27 5.23 13.39
CA ASP A 80 -9.98 5.91 13.26
C ASP A 80 -9.67 6.23 11.80
N LYS A 81 -9.02 7.38 11.59
CA LYS A 81 -8.69 7.88 10.26
C LYS A 81 -7.22 7.63 9.97
N LEU A 82 -6.95 7.10 8.79
CA LEU A 82 -5.63 6.95 8.21
C LEU A 82 -5.60 7.68 6.87
N VAL A 83 -4.70 8.65 6.73
CA VAL A 83 -4.54 9.36 5.46
C VAL A 83 -3.58 8.56 4.58
N ILE A 84 -3.93 8.43 3.31
CA ILE A 84 -3.17 7.72 2.30
C ILE A 84 -2.81 8.66 1.16
N GLY A 85 -1.68 8.40 0.50
CA GLY A 85 -1.27 9.12 -0.71
C GLY A 85 -0.71 8.16 -1.75
N GLY A 86 -1.19 8.28 -2.99
CA GLY A 86 -0.78 7.44 -4.12
C GLY A 86 -1.73 6.25 -4.38
N PRO A 87 -1.28 5.23 -5.14
CA PRO A 87 0.09 5.05 -5.65
C PRO A 87 0.52 6.19 -6.58
N ARG A 88 1.80 6.56 -6.54
CA ARG A 88 2.32 7.62 -7.42
C ARG A 88 2.42 7.17 -8.88
N GLY A 89 2.60 5.88 -9.08
CA GLY A 89 2.69 5.22 -10.37
C GLY A 89 2.87 3.73 -10.15
N SER A 90 2.82 2.97 -11.24
CA SER A 90 2.95 1.52 -11.21
C SER A 90 4.09 1.05 -12.11
N LEU A 91 4.83 0.05 -11.64
CA LEU A 91 5.69 -0.76 -12.49
C LEU A 91 4.92 -2.02 -12.89
N VAL A 92 4.45 -2.08 -14.13
CA VAL A 92 3.73 -3.24 -14.64
C VAL A 92 4.73 -4.26 -15.20
N VAL A 93 4.88 -5.38 -14.49
CA VAL A 93 5.79 -6.47 -14.87
C VAL A 93 5.00 -7.58 -15.57
N PRO A 94 5.42 -8.03 -16.77
CA PRO A 94 4.76 -9.14 -17.48
C PRO A 94 4.58 -10.38 -16.60
N GLU A 95 3.48 -11.08 -16.79
CA GLU A 95 3.05 -12.22 -15.98
C GLU A 95 3.38 -13.58 -16.61
N ASP A 96 3.76 -13.57 -17.88
CA ASP A 96 3.93 -14.73 -18.75
C ASP A 96 5.36 -15.25 -18.87
N TYR A 97 6.28 -14.76 -18.02
CA TYR A 97 7.61 -15.34 -17.92
C TYR A 97 7.52 -16.82 -17.54
N ALA A 98 8.20 -17.68 -18.30
CA ALA A 98 8.16 -19.13 -18.14
C ALA A 98 8.54 -19.60 -16.72
N TRP A 99 9.45 -18.88 -16.06
CA TRP A 99 9.88 -19.14 -14.69
C TRP A 99 9.96 -17.84 -13.88
N GLN A 100 9.48 -17.88 -12.64
CA GLN A 100 9.45 -16.74 -11.72
C GLN A 100 9.83 -17.21 -10.30
N LEU A 101 10.75 -16.48 -9.64
CA LEU A 101 11.13 -16.68 -8.24
C LEU A 101 10.82 -15.42 -7.44
N TYR A 102 10.08 -15.59 -6.36
CA TYR A 102 9.78 -14.53 -5.41
C TYR A 102 10.42 -14.85 -4.06
N VAL A 103 11.02 -13.83 -3.44
CA VAL A 103 11.61 -13.95 -2.11
C VAL A 103 11.24 -12.69 -1.34
N CYS A 104 10.55 -12.85 -0.22
CA CYS A 104 10.21 -11.75 0.67
C CYS A 104 10.19 -12.21 2.13
N ASP A 105 10.36 -11.24 3.03
CA ASP A 105 10.02 -11.40 4.44
C ASP A 105 8.54 -11.04 4.68
N GLU A 106 8.16 -10.88 5.94
CA GLU A 106 6.80 -10.55 6.35
C GLU A 106 6.28 -9.23 5.73
N SER A 107 7.16 -8.25 5.50
CA SER A 107 6.77 -6.94 4.96
C SER A 107 6.44 -7.00 3.46
N GLY A 108 7.03 -7.95 2.73
CA GLY A 108 6.76 -8.14 1.30
C GLY A 108 5.59 -9.10 1.00
N MET A 109 5.05 -9.78 2.01
CA MET A 109 3.92 -10.71 1.87
C MET A 109 2.70 -10.12 1.15
N PRO A 110 2.31 -8.85 1.36
CA PRO A 110 1.15 -8.27 0.66
C PRO A 110 1.39 -8.15 -0.85
N ALA A 111 2.60 -7.73 -1.27
CA ALA A 111 2.97 -7.66 -2.68
C ALA A 111 3.03 -9.04 -3.31
N LEU A 112 3.63 -10.02 -2.61
CA LEU A 112 3.66 -11.41 -3.04
C LEU A 112 2.23 -11.96 -3.21
N ARG A 113 1.34 -11.72 -2.25
CA ARG A 113 -0.07 -12.12 -2.32
C ARG A 113 -0.74 -11.55 -3.57
N ARG A 114 -0.58 -10.26 -3.84
CA ARG A 114 -1.13 -9.62 -5.04
C ARG A 114 -0.62 -10.28 -6.32
N ARG A 115 0.69 -10.55 -6.38
CA ARG A 115 1.28 -11.21 -7.54
C ARG A 115 0.73 -12.60 -7.75
N LEU A 116 0.70 -13.44 -6.71
CA LEU A 116 0.18 -14.79 -6.79
C LEU A 116 -1.32 -14.83 -7.15
N LEU A 117 -2.10 -13.84 -6.70
CA LEU A 117 -3.51 -13.70 -7.10
C LEU A 117 -3.65 -13.37 -8.59
N GLY A 118 -2.83 -12.46 -9.13
CA GLY A 118 -2.81 -12.17 -10.57
C GLY A 118 -2.42 -13.39 -11.40
N LEU A 119 -1.33 -14.07 -11.03
CA LEU A 119 -0.85 -15.27 -11.73
C LEU A 119 -1.87 -16.41 -11.75
N ARG A 120 -2.73 -16.52 -10.72
CA ARG A 120 -3.81 -17.52 -10.66
C ARG A 120 -4.93 -17.29 -11.66
N GLN A 121 -5.05 -16.09 -12.22
CA GLN A 121 -6.06 -15.74 -13.21
C GLN A 121 -5.60 -16.04 -14.64
N LEU A 122 -4.32 -16.37 -14.84
CA LEU A 122 -3.78 -16.67 -16.16
C LEU A 122 -4.33 -18.00 -16.72
N PRO A 123 -4.54 -18.08 -18.05
CA PRO A 123 -4.97 -19.33 -18.69
C PRO A 123 -3.89 -20.42 -18.63
N VAL A 124 -2.62 -20.02 -18.57
CA VAL A 124 -1.46 -20.91 -18.38
C VAL A 124 -0.67 -20.42 -17.19
N THR A 125 -0.58 -21.25 -16.16
CA THR A 125 0.16 -20.90 -14.95
C THR A 125 1.66 -21.08 -15.18
N PRO A 126 2.49 -20.05 -14.95
CA PRO A 126 3.94 -20.16 -15.05
C PRO A 126 4.50 -21.05 -13.93
N GLN A 127 5.74 -21.51 -14.09
CA GLN A 127 6.43 -22.18 -12.99
C GLN A 127 6.83 -21.12 -11.95
N VAL A 128 6.20 -21.18 -10.77
CA VAL A 128 6.43 -20.23 -9.67
C VAL A 128 7.10 -20.94 -8.51
N THR A 129 8.15 -20.33 -7.97
CA THR A 129 8.69 -20.62 -6.64
C THR A 129 8.56 -19.36 -5.79
N ALA A 130 7.99 -19.48 -4.61
CA ALA A 130 7.76 -18.39 -3.67
C ALA A 130 8.04 -18.90 -2.25
#